data_AF-A0A8D8RRI5-F1
#
_entry.id   AF-A0A8D8RRI5-F1
#
_cell.length_a   1.000
_cell.length_b   1.000
_cell.length_c   1.000
_cell.angle_alpha   90.00
_cell.angle_beta   90.00
_cell.angle_gamma   90.00
#
_symmetry.space_group_name_H-M   'P 1'
#
loop_
_entity.id
_entity.type
_entity.pdbx_description
1 polymer ?
#
loop_
_entity_poly.entity_id
_entity_poly.type
_entity_poly.pdbx_seq_one_letter_code
_entity_poly.pdbx_strand_id
1 'polypeptide(L)'
;MSRTTSIAYIGPSVTPYNDLNPGYRIYYVDGDREHSTRLVLDHETWIMSLREANLYDYPIWYKLYSARSAYQVPSLLPQDWDQLLIKLAEDQNQFDQYYKYYWKNSPVRPSCDAECRKRMLCDLRSGRSHDRKVLCQEIESRIDANTRVGWKAWLYNGLAVSKNLMFLSG
;
A
#
# COMPACT_ATOMS: atom_id res chain seq x y z
N MET A 1 -6.16 -22.28 -1.74
CA MET A 1 -7.38 -21.58 -1.25
C MET A 1 -7.56 -20.34 -2.11
N SER A 2 -8.62 -20.21 -2.92
CA SER A 2 -8.71 -19.17 -3.96
C SER A 2 -9.75 -18.07 -3.73
N ARG A 3 -10.64 -18.18 -2.72
CA ARG A 3 -11.73 -17.22 -2.49
C ARG A 3 -11.52 -16.42 -1.23
N THR A 4 -11.46 -15.10 -1.35
CA THR A 4 -11.40 -14.17 -0.22
C THR A 4 -12.79 -14.05 0.43
N THR A 5 -12.88 -14.29 1.74
CA THR A 5 -14.16 -14.38 2.47
C THR A 5 -14.42 -13.24 3.44
N SER A 6 -13.36 -12.64 3.97
CA SER A 6 -13.45 -11.65 5.03
C SER A 6 -12.28 -10.65 4.95
N ILE A 7 -12.45 -9.50 5.59
CA ILE A 7 -11.42 -8.48 5.76
C ILE A 7 -11.34 -8.10 7.23
N ALA A 8 -10.12 -7.95 7.74
CA ALA A 8 -9.85 -7.39 9.06
C ALA A 8 -9.16 -6.04 8.86
N TYR A 9 -9.68 -4.99 9.51
CA TYR A 9 -9.09 -3.66 9.42
C TYR A 9 -8.17 -3.39 10.59
N ILE A 10 -6.94 -2.99 10.29
CA ILE A 10 -5.97 -2.54 11.29
C ILE A 10 -6.00 -1.00 11.33
N GLY A 11 -6.43 -0.46 12.46
CA GLY A 11 -6.45 0.98 12.74
C GLY A 11 -5.04 1.57 12.86
N PRO A 12 -4.84 2.86 12.59
CA PRO A 12 -3.59 3.53 12.88
C PRO A 12 -3.48 3.78 14.39
N SER A 13 -2.26 4.00 14.86
CA SER A 13 -2.02 4.48 16.22
C SER A 13 -2.20 5.99 16.33
N VAL A 14 -2.71 6.43 17.49
CA VAL A 14 -2.61 7.85 17.90
C VAL A 14 -1.17 8.18 18.30
N THR A 15 -0.45 7.24 18.92
CA THR A 15 0.96 7.46 19.26
C THR A 15 1.83 7.67 18.01
N PRO A 16 2.80 8.60 18.07
CA PRO A 16 3.80 8.74 17.01
C PRO A 16 4.88 7.66 17.05
N TYR A 17 4.89 6.78 18.07
CA TYR A 17 5.88 5.73 18.25
C TYR A 17 5.81 4.68 17.11
N ASN A 18 6.83 4.50 16.27
CA ASN A 18 7.96 5.40 16.03
C ASN A 18 7.84 6.07 14.67
N ASP A 19 8.31 7.31 14.58
CA ASP A 19 8.50 8.03 13.33
C ASP A 19 7.23 8.20 12.49
N LEU A 20 6.07 8.29 13.16
CA LEU A 20 4.76 8.45 12.53
C LEU A 20 4.06 9.73 12.99
N ASN A 21 3.25 10.31 12.12
CA ASN A 21 2.26 11.30 12.57
C ASN A 21 1.18 10.61 13.43
N PRO A 22 0.63 11.23 14.48
CA PRO A 22 -0.58 10.75 15.14
C PRO A 22 -1.73 10.57 14.16
N GLY A 23 -2.54 9.52 14.31
CA GLY A 23 -3.65 9.24 13.42
C GLY A 23 -4.83 8.55 14.09
N TYR A 24 -6.02 8.79 13.56
CA TYR A 24 -7.24 8.05 13.90
C TYR A 24 -8.02 7.69 12.63
N ARG A 25 -9.01 6.82 12.78
CA ARG A 25 -9.80 6.24 11.68
C ARG A 25 -11.29 6.37 11.99
N ILE A 26 -12.06 6.80 10.99
CA ILE A 26 -13.52 6.81 11.02
C ILE A 26 -14.02 5.76 10.03
N TYR A 27 -14.94 4.90 10.45
CA TYR A 27 -15.60 3.91 9.60
C TYR A 27 -17.02 4.35 9.28
N TYR A 28 -17.39 4.30 8.01
CA TYR A 28 -18.77 4.41 7.57
C TYR A 28 -19.30 3.01 7.36
N VAL A 29 -20.37 2.68 8.09
CA VAL A 29 -20.96 1.33 8.10
C VAL A 29 -22.40 1.43 7.60
N ASP A 30 -22.87 0.40 6.91
CA ASP A 30 -24.27 0.29 6.51
C ASP A 30 -25.17 0.43 7.75
N GLY A 31 -26.01 1.46 7.73
CA GLY A 31 -26.69 1.98 8.89
C GLY A 31 -27.79 1.05 9.42
N ASP A 32 -28.45 1.51 10.48
CA ASP A 32 -29.55 0.77 11.08
C ASP A 32 -30.83 0.90 10.24
N ARG A 33 -31.22 -0.22 9.60
CA ARG A 33 -32.41 -0.35 8.76
C ARG A 33 -32.74 -1.83 8.53
N GLU A 34 -33.95 -2.11 8.07
CA GLU A 34 -34.34 -3.44 7.63
C GLU A 34 -33.39 -3.93 6.51
N HIS A 35 -32.95 -5.18 6.62
CA HIS A 35 -31.93 -5.80 5.75
C HIS A 35 -30.57 -5.05 5.68
N SER A 36 -30.16 -4.39 6.77
CA SER A 36 -28.79 -3.85 6.87
C SER A 36 -27.74 -4.95 6.77
N THR A 37 -26.73 -4.70 5.94
CA THR A 37 -25.58 -5.61 5.76
C THR A 37 -24.57 -5.48 6.91
N ARG A 38 -24.60 -4.36 7.65
CA ARG A 38 -23.59 -3.97 8.65
C ARG A 38 -22.15 -3.98 8.13
N LEU A 39 -21.97 -3.93 6.82
CA LEU A 39 -20.65 -3.90 6.19
C LEU A 39 -20.06 -2.49 6.26
N VAL A 40 -18.73 -2.42 6.29
CA VAL A 40 -18.01 -1.17 6.12
C VAL A 40 -18.15 -0.72 4.66
N LEU A 41 -18.72 0.47 4.47
CA LEU A 41 -18.96 1.09 3.16
C LEU A 41 -17.77 1.94 2.72
N ASP A 42 -17.12 2.64 3.65
CA ASP A 42 -15.86 3.35 3.44
C ASP A 42 -15.15 3.57 4.78
N HIS A 43 -13.89 3.97 4.75
CA HIS A 43 -13.22 4.50 5.94
C HIS A 43 -12.28 5.64 5.59
N GLU A 44 -12.14 6.56 6.55
CA GLU A 44 -11.23 7.69 6.45
C GLU A 44 -10.15 7.62 7.51
N THR A 45 -8.94 8.00 7.13
CA THR A 45 -7.85 8.21 8.07
C THR A 45 -7.55 9.69 8.17
N TRP A 46 -7.48 10.18 9.40
CA TRP A 46 -7.09 11.54 9.73
C TRP A 46 -5.78 11.51 10.48
N ILE A 47 -4.90 12.48 10.20
CA ILE A 47 -3.59 12.57 10.84
C ILE A 47 -3.31 13.99 11.30
N MET A 48 -2.42 14.12 12.27
CA MET A 48 -1.87 15.38 12.73
C MET A 48 -0.41 15.50 12.27
N SER A 49 -0.10 16.49 11.43
CA SER A 49 1.29 16.71 11.00
C SER A 49 2.12 17.19 12.19
N LEU A 50 3.04 16.35 12.68
CA LEU A 50 3.96 16.75 13.76
C LEU A 50 4.87 17.89 13.33
N ARG A 51 5.27 17.92 12.05
CA ARG A 51 6.10 19.00 11.50
C ARG A 51 5.39 20.34 11.61
N GLU A 52 4.13 20.40 11.19
CA GLU A 52 3.35 21.65 11.22
C GLU A 52 2.96 22.01 12.65
N ALA A 53 2.56 21.02 13.46
CA ALA A 53 2.22 21.25 14.85
C ALA A 53 3.40 21.81 15.65
N ASN A 54 4.62 21.31 15.44
CA ASN A 54 5.83 21.84 16.08
C ASN A 54 6.26 23.20 15.53
N LEU A 55 5.90 23.53 14.29
CA LEU A 55 6.22 24.83 13.68
C LEU A 55 5.28 25.94 14.16
N TYR A 56 3.99 25.63 14.32
CA TYR A 56 2.94 26.59 14.68
C TYR A 56 2.50 26.52 16.15
N ASP A 57 3.05 25.58 16.93
CA ASP A 57 2.68 25.30 18.32
C ASP A 57 1.19 25.00 18.51
N TYR A 58 0.56 24.36 17.52
CA TYR A 58 -0.86 24.02 17.53
C TYR A 58 -1.16 22.75 16.71
N PRO A 59 -1.96 21.79 17.21
CA PRO A 59 -2.23 20.55 16.50
C PRO A 59 -3.20 20.75 15.32
N ILE A 60 -2.72 20.54 14.10
CA ILE A 60 -3.54 20.60 12.88
C ILE A 60 -3.87 19.18 12.42
N TRP A 61 -5.13 18.80 12.55
CA TRP A 61 -5.66 17.53 12.02
C TRP A 61 -6.23 17.73 10.62
N TYR A 62 -5.88 16.84 9.71
CA TYR A 62 -6.43 16.84 8.37
C TYR A 62 -6.71 15.42 7.87
N LYS A 63 -7.66 15.32 6.94
CA LYS A 63 -8.01 14.07 6.28
C LYS A 63 -6.86 13.65 5.38
N LEU A 64 -6.25 12.50 5.69
CA LEU A 64 -5.19 11.94 4.87
C LEU A 64 -5.77 11.26 3.61
N TYR A 65 -6.80 10.44 3.79
CA TYR A 65 -7.49 9.76 2.69
C TYR A 65 -8.84 9.16 3.09
N SER A 66 -9.72 8.93 2.11
CA SER A 66 -10.79 7.92 2.15
C SER A 66 -10.34 6.70 1.33
N ALA A 67 -10.63 5.49 1.79
CA ALA A 67 -10.15 4.27 1.16
C ALA A 67 -10.65 4.12 -0.28
N ARG A 68 -11.95 4.29 -0.50
CA ARG A 68 -12.55 4.17 -1.84
C ARG A 68 -11.98 5.20 -2.81
N SER A 69 -11.85 6.45 -2.39
CA SER A 69 -11.30 7.52 -3.23
C SER A 69 -9.82 7.32 -3.52
N ALA A 70 -9.03 6.91 -2.53
CA ALA A 70 -7.59 6.74 -2.66
C ALA A 70 -7.22 5.61 -3.61
N TYR A 71 -7.87 4.45 -3.44
CA TYR A 71 -7.52 3.22 -4.14
C TYR A 71 -8.41 2.94 -5.35
N GLN A 72 -9.41 3.81 -5.61
CA GLN A 72 -10.35 3.69 -6.71
C GLN A 72 -11.01 2.30 -6.75
N VAL A 73 -11.38 1.79 -5.56
CA VAL A 73 -12.06 0.50 -5.40
C VAL A 73 -13.58 0.71 -5.38
N PRO A 74 -14.35 -0.16 -6.07
CA PRO A 74 -15.79 0.02 -6.19
C PRO A 74 -16.51 -0.18 -4.86
N SER A 75 -16.03 -1.09 -4.01
CA SER A 75 -16.50 -1.28 -2.64
C SER A 75 -15.34 -1.68 -1.71
N LEU A 76 -15.63 -1.84 -0.42
CA LEU A 76 -14.69 -2.39 0.56
C LEU A 76 -14.99 -3.87 0.89
N LEU A 77 -15.61 -4.59 -0.04
CA LEU A 77 -15.82 -6.04 0.08
C LEU A 77 -14.48 -6.79 -0.01
N PRO A 78 -14.37 -8.01 0.55
CA PRO A 78 -13.12 -8.75 0.58
C PRO A 78 -12.51 -8.99 -0.81
N GLN A 79 -13.32 -9.20 -1.84
CA GLN A 79 -12.86 -9.39 -3.21
C GLN A 79 -12.19 -8.15 -3.79
N ASP A 80 -12.68 -6.95 -3.45
CA ASP A 80 -12.12 -5.69 -3.97
C ASP A 80 -10.79 -5.36 -3.30
N TRP A 81 -10.65 -5.69 -2.01
CA TRP A 81 -9.35 -5.64 -1.32
C TRP A 81 -8.34 -6.62 -1.92
N ASP A 82 -8.78 -7.83 -2.29
CA ASP A 82 -7.92 -8.80 -2.95
C ASP A 82 -7.45 -8.32 -4.33
N GLN A 83 -8.35 -7.74 -5.13
CA GLN A 83 -7.97 -7.12 -6.40
C GLN A 83 -7.02 -5.94 -6.21
N LEU A 84 -7.21 -5.12 -5.17
CA LEU A 84 -6.28 -4.05 -4.83
C LEU A 84 -4.89 -4.62 -4.53
N LEU A 85 -4.76 -5.73 -3.80
CA LEU A 85 -3.45 -6.35 -3.56
C LEU A 85 -2.73 -6.73 -4.84
N ILE A 86 -3.46 -7.23 -5.85
CA ILE A 86 -2.88 -7.53 -7.17
C ILE A 86 -2.39 -6.23 -7.83
N LYS A 87 -3.19 -5.16 -7.81
CA LYS A 87 -2.78 -3.85 -8.35
C LYS A 87 -1.54 -3.29 -7.63
N LEU A 88 -1.46 -3.40 -6.31
CA LEU A 88 -0.30 -2.98 -5.53
C LEU A 88 0.95 -3.81 -5.83
N ALA A 89 0.79 -5.10 -6.15
CA ALA A 89 1.89 -5.97 -6.54
C ALA A 89 2.45 -5.61 -7.93
N GLU A 90 1.58 -5.09 -8.80
CA GLU A 90 1.89 -4.87 -10.21
C GLU A 90 2.29 -3.42 -10.53
N ASP A 91 1.71 -2.43 -9.86
CA ASP A 91 1.92 -1.00 -10.10
C ASP A 91 2.65 -0.33 -8.91
N GLN A 92 3.85 0.18 -9.19
CA GLN A 92 4.68 0.86 -8.20
C GLN A 92 4.03 2.14 -7.66
N ASN A 93 3.32 2.92 -8.49
CA ASN A 93 2.71 4.17 -8.05
C ASN A 93 1.57 3.91 -7.05
N GLN A 94 0.77 2.86 -7.32
CA GLN A 94 -0.28 2.42 -6.40
C GLN A 94 0.33 1.96 -5.07
N PHE A 95 1.42 1.21 -5.13
CA PHE A 95 2.15 0.80 -3.92
C PHE A 95 2.74 1.99 -3.16
N ASP A 96 3.34 2.97 -3.82
CA ASP A 96 3.94 4.15 -3.18
C ASP A 96 2.88 5.00 -2.46
N GLN A 97 1.68 5.08 -3.04
CA GLN A 97 0.53 5.70 -2.41
C GLN A 97 0.07 4.93 -1.17
N TYR A 98 -0.08 3.60 -1.26
CA TYR A 98 -0.35 2.76 -0.09
C TYR A 98 0.71 2.93 0.99
N TYR A 99 1.99 2.91 0.61
CA TYR A 99 3.12 3.05 1.51
C TYR A 99 3.15 4.42 2.20
N LYS A 100 2.67 5.47 1.52
CA LYS A 100 2.52 6.82 2.11
C LYS A 100 1.47 6.82 3.21
N TYR A 101 0.35 6.15 2.97
CA TYR A 101 -0.73 6.06 3.95
C TYR A 101 -0.40 5.12 5.11
N TYR A 102 0.30 4.01 4.85
CA TYR A 102 0.80 3.10 5.89
C TYR A 102 1.66 3.86 6.92
N TRP A 103 2.52 4.75 6.44
CA TRP A 103 3.38 5.61 7.27
C TRP A 103 2.74 6.91 7.72
N LYS A 104 1.40 7.05 7.61
CA LYS A 104 0.67 8.27 8.02
C LYS A 104 1.30 9.56 7.48
N ASN A 105 1.75 9.53 6.23
CA ASN A 105 2.45 10.64 5.57
C ASN A 105 3.65 11.19 6.36
N SER A 106 4.37 10.32 7.07
CA SER A 106 5.57 10.71 7.81
C SER A 106 6.67 11.17 6.85
N PRO A 107 7.33 12.31 7.12
CA PRO A 107 8.45 12.80 6.31
C PRO A 107 9.73 11.97 6.49
N VAL A 108 9.83 11.20 7.58
CA VAL A 108 10.98 10.34 7.90
C VAL A 108 10.72 8.87 7.55
N ARG A 109 9.68 8.60 6.74
CA ARG A 109 9.37 7.27 6.20
C ARG A 109 10.60 6.70 5.45
N PRO A 110 11.05 5.48 5.77
CA PRO A 110 12.20 4.86 5.10
C PRO A 110 11.89 4.49 3.65
N SER A 111 12.93 4.27 2.84
CA SER A 111 12.76 3.71 1.49
C SER A 111 12.23 2.27 1.56
N CYS A 112 11.51 1.85 0.51
CA CYS A 112 10.94 0.51 0.40
C CYS A 112 11.27 -0.07 -0.97
N ASP A 113 12.13 -1.08 -1.00
CA ASP A 113 12.51 -1.81 -2.20
C ASP A 113 11.51 -2.95 -2.52
N ALA A 114 11.85 -3.78 -3.50
CA ALA A 114 11.00 -4.90 -3.91
C ALA A 114 10.78 -5.93 -2.78
N GLU A 115 11.77 -6.17 -1.92
CA GLU A 115 11.65 -7.10 -0.80
C GLU A 115 10.78 -6.54 0.32
N CYS A 116 10.91 -5.23 0.60
CA CYS A 116 9.99 -4.51 1.46
C CYS A 116 8.55 -4.58 0.92
N ARG A 117 8.34 -4.33 -0.38
CA ARG A 117 7.03 -4.43 -1.03
C ARG A 117 6.42 -5.83 -0.89
N LYS A 118 7.19 -6.88 -1.18
CA LYS A 118 6.77 -8.28 -0.97
C LYS A 118 6.33 -8.49 0.47
N ARG A 119 7.19 -8.12 1.44
CA ARG A 119 6.90 -8.33 2.85
C ARG A 119 5.58 -7.69 3.26
N MET A 120 5.37 -6.43 2.90
CA MET A 120 4.15 -5.69 3.25
C MET A 120 2.91 -6.27 2.59
N LEU A 121 2.94 -6.61 1.30
CA LEU A 121 1.76 -7.18 0.62
C LEU A 121 1.46 -8.60 1.09
N CYS A 122 2.49 -9.39 1.42
CA CYS A 122 2.32 -10.67 2.09
C CYS A 122 1.65 -10.52 3.47
N ASP A 123 2.03 -9.51 4.26
CA ASP A 123 1.44 -9.26 5.57
C ASP A 123 -0.06 -8.96 5.43
N LEU A 124 -0.44 -8.17 4.43
CA LEU A 124 -1.85 -7.88 4.14
C LEU A 124 -2.67 -9.13 3.76
N ARG A 125 -2.06 -10.07 3.02
CA ARG A 125 -2.73 -11.31 2.60
C ARG A 125 -2.77 -12.37 3.71
N SER A 126 -1.88 -12.27 4.70
CA SER A 126 -1.68 -13.29 5.74
C SER A 126 -2.67 -13.19 6.89
N GLY A 127 -3.92 -13.63 6.65
CA GLY A 127 -4.95 -13.70 7.70
C GLY A 127 -4.81 -14.87 8.68
N ARG A 128 -3.90 -15.83 8.41
CA ARG A 128 -3.63 -16.99 9.27
C ARG A 128 -2.14 -17.09 9.57
N SER A 129 -1.79 -17.18 10.86
CA SER A 129 -0.40 -17.38 11.30
C SER A 129 0.18 -18.69 10.75
N HIS A 130 1.50 -18.72 10.55
CA HIS A 130 2.27 -19.85 10.00
C HIS A 130 1.95 -20.27 8.55
N ASP A 131 1.05 -19.54 7.89
CA ASP A 131 0.53 -19.88 6.57
C ASP A 131 1.05 -18.97 5.44
N ARG A 132 1.90 -18.01 5.80
CA ARG A 132 2.45 -16.98 4.91
C ARG A 132 2.93 -17.55 3.57
N LYS A 133 3.67 -18.65 3.61
CA LYS A 133 4.25 -19.27 2.40
C LYS A 133 3.17 -19.65 1.39
N VAL A 134 2.05 -20.20 1.84
CA VAL A 134 0.95 -20.60 0.95
C VAL A 134 0.14 -19.38 0.51
N LEU A 135 -0.08 -18.42 1.42
CA LEU A 135 -0.92 -17.25 1.15
C LEU A 135 -0.22 -16.19 0.26
N CYS A 136 1.12 -16.15 0.24
CA CYS A 136 1.86 -15.10 -0.48
C CYS A 136 2.50 -15.53 -1.82
N GLN A 137 2.52 -16.83 -2.15
CA GLN A 137 3.15 -17.33 -3.38
C GLN A 137 2.77 -16.55 -4.64
N GLU A 138 1.48 -16.24 -4.81
CA GLU A 138 1.01 -15.49 -5.96
C GLU A 138 1.54 -14.04 -5.98
N ILE A 139 1.46 -13.33 -4.85
CA ILE A 139 1.91 -11.94 -4.72
C ILE A 139 3.41 -11.83 -5.00
N GLU A 140 4.23 -12.72 -4.41
CA GLU A 140 5.68 -12.76 -4.65
C GLU A 140 5.98 -12.98 -6.14
N SER A 141 5.29 -13.92 -6.78
CA SER A 141 5.49 -14.22 -8.20
C SER A 141 5.18 -13.03 -9.12
N ARG A 142 4.16 -12.23 -8.81
CA ARG A 142 3.78 -11.04 -9.57
C ARG A 142 4.82 -9.93 -9.43
N ILE A 143 5.30 -9.71 -8.21
CA ILE A 143 6.37 -8.74 -7.95
C ILE A 143 7.66 -9.14 -8.67
N ASP A 144 8.02 -10.42 -8.60
CA ASP A 144 9.22 -10.95 -9.25
C ASP A 144 9.15 -10.88 -10.78
N ALA A 145 7.98 -11.10 -11.37
CA ALA A 145 7.79 -10.94 -12.80
C ALA A 145 8.11 -9.50 -13.25
N ASN A 146 7.63 -8.50 -12.49
CA ASN A 146 7.82 -7.10 -12.84
C ASN A 146 9.25 -6.59 -12.59
N THR A 147 9.91 -7.04 -11.52
CA THR A 147 11.32 -6.73 -11.32
C THR A 147 12.21 -7.41 -12.35
N ARG A 148 11.82 -8.60 -12.83
CA ARG A 148 12.56 -9.33 -13.85
C ARG A 148 12.56 -8.66 -15.23
N VAL A 149 11.47 -8.00 -15.60
CA VAL A 149 11.42 -7.17 -16.80
C VAL A 149 12.42 -6.01 -16.68
N GLY A 150 12.59 -5.45 -15.47
CA GLY A 150 13.54 -4.37 -15.18
C GLY A 150 15.01 -4.74 -15.42
N TRP A 151 15.51 -5.89 -14.94
CA TRP A 151 16.91 -6.28 -15.18
C TRP A 151 17.18 -6.65 -16.64
N LYS A 152 16.21 -7.27 -17.33
CA LYS A 152 16.35 -7.51 -18.77
C LYS A 152 16.46 -6.19 -19.50
N ALA A 153 15.56 -5.24 -19.24
CA ALA A 153 15.60 -3.91 -19.84
C ALA A 153 16.91 -3.16 -19.50
N TRP A 154 17.40 -3.28 -18.26
CA TRP A 154 18.69 -2.72 -17.84
C TRP A 154 19.88 -3.35 -18.56
N LEU A 155 19.93 -4.68 -18.72
CA LEU A 155 20.97 -5.35 -19.50
C LEU A 155 20.89 -5.00 -20.98
N TYR A 156 19.69 -4.97 -21.57
CA TYR A 156 19.49 -4.58 -22.97
C TYR A 156 19.91 -3.13 -23.21
N ASN A 157 19.56 -2.21 -22.31
CA ASN A 157 19.96 -0.81 -22.39
C ASN A 157 21.47 -0.63 -22.10
N GLY A 158 22.05 -1.41 -21.20
CA GLY A 158 23.50 -1.44 -20.95
C GLY A 158 24.29 -1.91 -22.17
N LEU A 159 23.81 -2.96 -22.87
CA LEU A 159 24.37 -3.45 -24.13
C LEU A 159 24.12 -2.49 -25.31
N ALA A 160 23.00 -1.75 -25.30
CA ALA A 160 22.71 -0.74 -26.32
C ALA A 160 23.62 0.48 -26.19
N VAL A 161 23.93 0.93 -24.96
CA VAL A 161 24.88 2.03 -24.70
C VAL A 161 26.31 1.64 -25.09
N SER A 162 26.70 0.36 -24.94
CA SER A 162 28.03 -0.09 -25.39
C SER A 162 28.17 -0.19 -26.91
N LYS A 163 27.07 -0.34 -27.67
CA LYS A 163 27.10 -0.37 -29.15
C LYS A 163 27.23 1.01 -29.79
N ASN A 164 26.78 2.08 -29.11
CA ASN A 164 26.91 3.44 -29.65
C ASN A 164 28.29 4.08 -29.42
N LEU A 165 29.13 3.54 -28.53
CA LEU A 165 30.52 4.00 -28.37
C LEU A 165 31.51 3.39 -29.38
N MET A 166 31.12 2.39 -30.17
CA MET A 166 31.99 1.78 -31.20
C MET A 166 31.86 2.41 -32.60
N PHE A 167 31.01 3.42 -32.79
CA PHE A 167 30.80 4.10 -34.08
C PHE A 167 31.24 5.58 -34.12
N LEU A 168 32.00 6.06 -33.12
CA LEU A 168 32.54 7.42 -33.08
C LEU A 168 34.09 7.48 -33.06
N SER A 169 34.75 6.39 -33.46
CA SER A 169 36.21 6.35 -33.65
C SER A 169 36.54 5.68 -34.98
N GLY A 170 36.14 6.33 -36.07
CA GLY A 170 36.48 5.99 -37.45
C GLY A 170 36.65 7.27 -38.25
#